data_AF-A0A4P8WJT7-F1
#
_entry.id   AF-A0A4P8WJT7-F1
#
_cell.length_a   1.000
_cell.length_b   1.000
_cell.length_c   1.000
_cell.angle_alpha   90.00
_cell.angle_beta   90.00
_cell.angle_gamma   90.00
#
_symmetry.space_group_name_H-M   'P 1'
#
loop_
_entity.id
_entity.type
_entity.pdbx_description
1 polymer ?
#
loop_
_entity_poly.entity_id
_entity_poly.type
_entity_poly.pdbx_seq_one_letter_code
_entity_poly.pdbx_strand_id
1 'polypeptide(L)'
;MVRRRQILLTTLAAGATGIAGCTNDDTSDDSTEPTDEQDDEPDDDGTPADLERRGDGIYEVDIGAISDGQVQLHEGGVTEGTVSYVSPIRIEWMYGHLRDADVPESFEIDPVLNTTDDAENLFVAPVYDADAGNWTINAYADEIYYETRENHQIHLGKFMGAVDDREIEEHDAGFTEHHDGIYRATVEFGPTPGDSEDPRMVHVSNMTIEEADSDETGPEVGGFLNPNVIDRDPPEVPSVEFSFEYDDAAQRVTITHESGETLDGESTWTVLGGDPTDKQFSGEIAPGDQLTVAVTDASPGDVLMIAWTGPETDDGIPLGSVEIPE
;
A
#
# COMPACT_ATOMS: atom_id res chain seq x y z
N MET A 1 -1.65 -13.52 -11.77
CA MET A 1 -1.55 -12.88 -13.11
C MET A 1 -0.98 -11.46 -12.94
N VAL A 2 0.34 -11.24 -13.03
CA VAL A 2 0.93 -9.89 -12.95
C VAL A 2 0.58 -9.10 -14.22
N ARG A 3 -0.55 -8.40 -14.19
CA ARG A 3 -0.97 -7.52 -15.29
C ARG A 3 -0.20 -6.19 -15.20
N ARG A 4 1.00 -6.15 -15.77
CA ARG A 4 1.53 -4.91 -16.36
C ARG A 4 0.57 -4.49 -17.49
N ARG A 5 -0.39 -3.59 -17.22
CA ARG A 5 -1.24 -3.02 -18.26
C ARG A 5 -0.39 -2.14 -19.18
N GLN A 6 0.09 -2.73 -20.28
CA GLN A 6 0.60 -1.99 -21.43
C GLN A 6 -0.53 -1.15 -22.04
N ILE A 7 -0.44 0.18 -21.94
CA ILE A 7 -1.28 1.08 -22.74
C ILE A 7 -0.73 1.07 -24.17
N LEU A 8 -1.37 0.30 -25.05
CA LEU A 8 -1.09 0.31 -26.49
C LEU A 8 -2.11 1.22 -27.19
N LEU A 9 -1.65 2.40 -27.56
CA LEU A 9 -2.36 3.37 -28.39
C LEU A 9 -2.31 2.90 -29.86
N THR A 10 -3.45 2.59 -30.49
CA THR A 10 -3.54 2.62 -31.97
C THR A 10 -4.97 2.86 -32.52
N THR A 11 -5.14 4.08 -33.02
CA THR A 11 -5.96 4.63 -34.13
C THR A 11 -6.87 3.71 -34.98
N LEU A 12 -8.14 4.14 -35.10
CA LEU A 12 -9.09 4.12 -36.25
C LEU A 12 -9.08 2.96 -37.28
N ALA A 13 -10.25 2.33 -37.49
CA ALA A 13 -10.96 2.32 -38.79
C ALA A 13 -12.36 1.66 -38.72
N ALA A 14 -13.26 2.19 -39.54
CA ALA A 14 -14.67 1.85 -39.69
C ALA A 14 -14.94 0.53 -40.46
N GLY A 15 -16.16 -0.03 -40.33
CA GLY A 15 -16.72 -0.98 -41.29
C GLY A 15 -18.01 -1.67 -40.83
N ALA A 16 -19.08 -1.53 -41.61
CA ALA A 16 -20.46 -1.94 -41.32
C ALA A 16 -20.87 -3.29 -41.96
N THR A 17 -22.15 -3.67 -41.72
CA THR A 17 -23.02 -4.72 -42.33
C THR A 17 -22.94 -6.11 -41.69
N GLY A 18 -24.03 -6.70 -41.15
CA GLY A 18 -25.27 -7.20 -41.78
C GLY A 18 -25.02 -8.65 -42.21
N ILE A 19 -25.73 -9.71 -41.79
CA ILE A 19 -27.07 -10.19 -42.21
C ILE A 19 -27.55 -11.37 -41.34
N ALA A 20 -28.84 -11.70 -41.46
CA ALA A 20 -29.67 -12.62 -40.68
C ALA A 20 -29.55 -14.13 -40.97
N GLY A 21 -29.98 -14.95 -40.00
CA GLY A 21 -30.99 -16.02 -40.18
C GLY A 21 -30.52 -17.47 -40.35
N CYS A 22 -30.97 -18.36 -39.45
CA CYS A 22 -31.91 -19.47 -39.69
C CYS A 22 -31.78 -20.62 -38.68
N THR A 23 -32.93 -21.24 -38.42
CA THR A 23 -33.27 -22.25 -37.39
C THR A 23 -33.11 -23.71 -37.82
N ASN A 24 -32.90 -24.54 -36.79
CA ASN A 24 -33.35 -25.93 -36.53
C ASN A 24 -32.60 -27.17 -37.07
N ASP A 25 -32.43 -28.08 -36.08
CA ASP A 25 -32.49 -29.55 -36.07
C ASP A 25 -31.54 -30.35 -36.98
N ASP A 26 -30.63 -31.12 -36.38
CA ASP A 26 -30.85 -32.57 -36.28
C ASP A 26 -29.90 -33.28 -35.27
N THR A 27 -30.48 -34.31 -34.67
CA THR A 27 -30.04 -35.29 -33.68
C THR A 27 -28.79 -36.12 -34.03
N SER A 28 -27.94 -36.47 -33.04
CA SER A 28 -27.55 -37.86 -32.65
C SER A 28 -26.32 -37.95 -31.72
N ASP A 29 -26.46 -38.79 -30.69
CA ASP A 29 -25.48 -39.41 -29.78
C ASP A 29 -23.97 -39.29 -30.11
N ASP A 30 -23.19 -38.77 -29.14
CA ASP A 30 -21.97 -39.45 -28.69
C ASP A 30 -21.63 -39.08 -27.24
N SER A 31 -21.05 -40.03 -26.53
CA SER A 31 -20.73 -39.96 -25.09
C SER A 31 -19.45 -39.17 -24.85
N THR A 32 -19.52 -38.06 -24.10
CA THR A 32 -18.37 -37.51 -23.37
C THR A 32 -18.91 -36.68 -22.19
N GLU A 33 -18.43 -36.96 -20.98
CA GLU A 33 -18.67 -36.14 -19.78
C GLU A 33 -18.18 -34.70 -20.04
N PRO A 34 -18.94 -33.65 -19.67
CA PRO A 34 -18.35 -32.35 -19.47
C PRO A 34 -18.03 -32.19 -17.99
N THR A 35 -16.73 -32.17 -17.73
CA THR A 35 -16.10 -31.37 -16.68
C THR A 35 -16.85 -30.05 -16.49
N ASP A 36 -17.14 -29.71 -15.24
CA ASP A 36 -17.46 -28.34 -14.84
C ASP A 36 -16.31 -27.45 -15.33
N GLU A 37 -16.52 -26.77 -16.45
CA GLU A 37 -15.76 -25.60 -16.83
C GLU A 37 -16.17 -24.53 -15.81
N GLN A 38 -15.44 -24.49 -14.69
CA GLN A 38 -15.31 -23.25 -13.94
C GLN A 38 -14.61 -22.28 -14.88
N ASP A 39 -15.42 -21.50 -15.59
CA ASP A 39 -15.01 -20.20 -16.09
C ASP A 39 -14.60 -19.39 -14.86
N ASP A 40 -13.32 -19.50 -14.47
CA ASP A 40 -12.63 -18.49 -13.67
C ASP A 40 -12.50 -17.25 -14.55
N GLU A 41 -13.62 -16.55 -14.76
CA GLU A 41 -13.57 -15.15 -15.09
C GLU A 41 -12.77 -14.48 -13.97
N PRO A 42 -11.73 -13.68 -14.27
CA PRO A 42 -11.06 -12.93 -13.23
C PRO A 42 -12.11 -12.10 -12.52
N ASP A 43 -12.16 -12.17 -11.20
CA ASP A 43 -12.97 -11.30 -10.36
C ASP A 43 -12.54 -9.84 -10.65
N ASP A 44 -13.14 -9.25 -11.68
CA ASP A 44 -13.18 -7.80 -11.90
C ASP A 44 -14.28 -7.29 -10.98
N ASP A 45 -14.13 -7.55 -9.68
CA ASP A 45 -15.12 -7.22 -8.64
C ASP A 45 -15.23 -5.70 -8.42
N GLY A 46 -14.41 -4.93 -9.14
CA GLY A 46 -14.38 -3.48 -9.10
C GLY A 46 -13.62 -2.94 -7.89
N THR A 47 -12.93 -3.78 -7.13
CA THR A 47 -12.07 -3.34 -6.02
C THR A 47 -11.00 -2.39 -6.54
N PRO A 48 -10.89 -1.17 -5.98
CA PRO A 48 -9.83 -0.22 -6.31
C PRO A 48 -8.44 -0.79 -6.09
N ALA A 49 -7.46 -0.34 -6.87
CA ALA A 49 -6.09 -0.88 -6.81
C ALA A 49 -5.37 -0.63 -5.47
N ASP A 50 -5.86 0.30 -4.66
CA ASP A 50 -5.36 0.63 -3.32
C ASP A 50 -6.03 -0.17 -2.19
N LEU A 51 -6.93 -1.10 -2.55
CA LEU A 51 -7.58 -2.01 -1.62
C LEU A 51 -7.40 -3.46 -2.07
N GLU A 52 -7.16 -4.35 -1.11
CA GLU A 52 -7.15 -5.79 -1.30
C GLU A 52 -8.33 -6.40 -0.56
N ARG A 53 -9.19 -7.15 -1.26
CA ARG A 53 -10.31 -7.81 -0.61
C ARG A 53 -9.83 -9.07 0.12
N ARG A 54 -9.97 -9.09 1.44
CA ARG A 54 -9.62 -10.26 2.30
C ARG A 54 -10.83 -11.16 2.60
N GLY A 55 -12.04 -10.64 2.43
CA GLY A 55 -13.27 -11.36 2.71
C GLY A 55 -14.51 -10.57 2.30
N ASP A 56 -15.67 -11.08 2.68
CA ASP A 56 -16.92 -10.36 2.45
C ASP A 56 -16.99 -9.14 3.37
N GLY A 57 -16.95 -7.93 2.80
CA GLY A 57 -16.89 -6.66 3.54
C GLY A 57 -15.60 -6.43 4.34
N ILE A 58 -14.52 -7.17 4.05
CA ILE A 58 -13.22 -6.99 4.69
C ILE A 58 -12.20 -6.62 3.63
N TYR A 59 -11.63 -5.43 3.75
CA TYR A 59 -10.67 -4.86 2.81
C TYR A 59 -9.40 -4.46 3.55
N GLU A 60 -8.24 -4.76 2.99
CA GLU A 60 -6.96 -4.26 3.48
C GLU A 60 -6.48 -3.13 2.58
N VAL A 61 -5.97 -2.04 3.16
CA VAL A 61 -5.32 -0.98 2.38
C VAL A 61 -3.97 -1.48 1.89
N ASP A 62 -3.83 -1.65 0.58
CA ASP A 62 -2.56 -2.03 -0.03
C ASP A 62 -1.65 -0.80 -0.13
N ILE A 63 -0.82 -0.63 0.90
CA ILE A 63 0.15 0.46 0.99
C ILE A 63 1.22 0.32 -0.11
N GLY A 64 1.52 -0.89 -0.56
CA GLY A 64 2.43 -1.15 -1.68
C GLY A 64 1.89 -0.61 -2.99
N ALA A 65 0.58 -0.73 -3.24
CA ALA A 65 -0.06 -0.22 -4.45
C ALA A 65 -0.16 1.32 -4.52
N ILE A 66 -0.24 1.99 -3.36
CA ILE A 66 -0.29 3.46 -3.30
C ILE A 66 1.06 4.13 -3.11
N SER A 67 2.08 3.39 -2.69
CA SER A 67 3.45 3.90 -2.58
C SER A 67 4.27 3.57 -3.84
N ASP A 68 5.43 4.22 -3.98
CA ASP A 68 6.42 3.91 -5.02
C ASP A 68 7.17 2.58 -4.77
N GLY A 69 6.61 1.68 -3.96
CA GLY A 69 7.16 0.37 -3.65
C GLY A 69 8.26 0.36 -2.59
N GLN A 70 8.42 1.46 -1.85
CA GLN A 70 9.47 1.62 -0.83
C GLN A 70 8.88 1.79 0.57
N VAL A 71 7.89 0.96 0.92
CA VAL A 71 7.25 1.01 2.23
C VAL A 71 7.49 -0.26 3.02
N GLN A 72 7.82 -0.09 4.30
CA GLN A 72 7.87 -1.17 5.27
C GLN A 72 6.96 -0.82 6.44
N LEU A 73 6.12 -1.77 6.82
CA LEU A 73 5.34 -1.69 8.04
C LEU A 73 6.11 -2.38 9.16
N HIS A 74 6.28 -1.67 10.27
CA HIS A 74 6.86 -2.21 11.48
C HIS A 74 5.85 -2.08 12.60
N GLU A 75 5.37 -3.21 13.09
CA GLU A 75 4.68 -3.24 14.37
C GLU A 75 5.72 -2.99 15.46
N GLY A 76 5.56 -1.89 16.19
CA GLY A 76 6.43 -1.58 17.33
C GLY A 76 5.95 -2.29 18.60
N GLY A 77 6.61 -1.95 19.71
CA GLY A 77 6.22 -2.47 21.02
C GLY A 77 4.86 -1.92 21.50
N VAL A 78 4.64 -2.04 22.81
CA VAL A 78 3.39 -1.77 23.55
C VAL A 78 2.69 -0.41 23.26
N THR A 79 3.28 0.52 22.52
CA THR A 79 2.71 1.87 22.34
C THR A 79 2.83 2.48 20.94
N GLU A 80 3.46 1.83 19.95
CA GLU A 80 3.76 2.50 18.67
C GLU A 80 3.79 1.51 17.51
N GLY A 81 3.32 1.92 16.34
CA GLY A 81 3.63 1.28 15.07
C GLY A 81 4.20 2.30 14.08
N THR A 82 5.04 1.87 13.14
CA THR A 82 5.63 2.76 12.14
C THR A 82 5.41 2.29 10.71
N VAL A 83 5.16 3.26 9.82
CA VAL A 83 5.23 3.08 8.38
C VAL A 83 6.50 3.76 7.89
N SER A 84 7.51 2.97 7.49
CA SER A 84 8.78 3.49 6.99
C SER A 84 8.74 3.60 5.47
N TYR A 85 8.98 4.81 4.98
CA TYR A 85 9.17 5.10 3.56
C TYR A 85 10.67 5.25 3.28
N VAL A 86 11.14 4.53 2.28
CA VAL A 86 12.54 4.40 1.94
C VAL A 86 12.78 4.97 0.54
N SER A 87 12.53 6.27 0.33
CA SER A 87 12.65 6.93 -0.98
C SER A 87 13.32 8.28 -0.82
N PRO A 88 14.31 8.64 -1.65
CA PRO A 88 15.70 8.97 -1.30
C PRO A 88 15.91 9.83 -0.02
N ILE A 89 15.20 9.56 1.06
CA ILE A 89 15.22 10.14 2.39
C ILE A 89 14.45 9.08 3.18
N ARG A 90 15.00 8.57 4.27
CA ARG A 90 14.24 7.65 5.10
C ARG A 90 13.32 8.44 6.03
N ILE A 91 12.02 8.20 5.91
CA ILE A 91 11.01 8.81 6.77
C ILE A 91 10.21 7.71 7.45
N GLU A 92 10.10 7.79 8.77
CA GLU A 92 9.23 6.93 9.57
C GLU A 92 8.00 7.73 9.99
N TRP A 93 6.82 7.26 9.59
CA TRP A 93 5.57 7.82 10.08
C TRP A 93 5.13 7.01 11.28
N MET A 94 5.10 7.65 12.44
CA MET A 94 4.53 7.06 13.65
C MET A 94 3.01 7.16 13.58
N TYR A 95 2.34 6.03 13.76
CA TYR A 95 0.89 5.93 13.74
C TYR A 95 0.32 5.93 15.15
N GLY A 96 -0.87 6.51 15.32
CA GLY A 96 -1.70 6.20 16.48
C GLY A 96 -3.18 6.45 16.22
N HIS A 97 -4.01 5.72 16.96
CA HIS A 97 -5.46 5.83 16.95
C HIS A 97 -5.95 6.49 18.24
N LEU A 98 -6.96 7.35 18.13
CA LEU A 98 -7.68 7.91 19.26
C LEU A 98 -9.00 7.14 19.39
N ARG A 99 -9.15 6.36 20.46
CA ARG A 99 -10.42 5.73 20.81
C ARG A 99 -10.52 5.68 22.32
N ASP A 100 -11.54 6.31 22.87
CA ASP A 100 -11.78 6.45 24.31
C ASP A 100 -10.65 7.17 25.10
N ALA A 101 -10.90 7.44 26.39
CA ALA A 101 -9.95 8.15 27.27
C ALA A 101 -8.77 7.27 27.75
N ASP A 102 -8.81 5.98 27.44
CA ASP A 102 -7.76 5.04 27.82
C ASP A 102 -6.80 4.88 26.64
N VAL A 103 -5.54 5.29 26.84
CA VAL A 103 -4.46 5.03 25.88
C VAL A 103 -4.43 3.51 25.66
N PRO A 104 -4.56 3.02 24.41
CA PRO A 104 -4.62 1.59 24.17
C PRO A 104 -3.33 0.91 24.68
N GLU A 105 -3.49 -0.29 25.26
CA GLU A 105 -2.36 -1.07 25.80
C GLU A 105 -1.41 -1.58 24.71
N SER A 106 -1.78 -1.46 23.43
CA SER A 106 -0.95 -1.71 22.25
C SER A 106 -1.49 -0.92 21.07
N PHE A 107 -0.60 -0.46 20.19
CA PHE A 107 -0.97 0.09 18.89
C PHE A 107 -0.55 -0.93 17.83
N GLU A 108 -1.52 -1.61 17.26
CA GLU A 108 -1.32 -2.44 16.07
C GLU A 108 -1.59 -1.53 14.86
N ILE A 109 -0.67 -1.51 13.89
CA ILE A 109 -0.99 -0.92 12.59
C ILE A 109 -1.84 -1.94 11.87
N ASP A 110 -3.16 -1.72 11.88
CA ASP A 110 -4.10 -2.55 11.16
C ASP A 110 -4.61 -1.79 9.92
N PRO A 111 -4.07 -2.08 8.72
CA PRO A 111 -4.60 -1.54 7.48
C PRO A 111 -5.93 -2.19 7.05
N VAL A 112 -6.49 -3.13 7.84
CA VAL A 112 -7.75 -3.80 7.55
C VAL A 112 -8.94 -2.95 8.00
N LEU A 113 -9.90 -2.81 7.09
CA LEU A 113 -11.18 -2.15 7.27
C LEU A 113 -12.28 -3.21 7.11
N ASN A 114 -13.09 -3.39 8.16
CA ASN A 114 -14.16 -4.37 8.18
C ASN A 114 -15.52 -3.68 8.22
N THR A 115 -16.17 -3.58 7.06
CA THR A 115 -17.50 -2.95 6.92
C THR A 115 -18.63 -3.81 7.47
N THR A 116 -18.33 -5.01 7.97
CA THR A 116 -19.33 -5.93 8.53
C THR A 116 -19.41 -5.90 10.06
N ASP A 117 -18.45 -5.29 10.74
CA ASP A 117 -18.52 -5.10 12.18
C ASP A 117 -19.21 -3.78 12.55
N ASP A 118 -19.64 -3.71 13.81
CA ASP A 118 -20.27 -2.51 14.37
C ASP A 118 -19.21 -1.58 15.03
N ALA A 119 -17.93 -1.67 14.62
CA ALA A 119 -16.86 -0.82 15.13
C ALA A 119 -16.52 0.29 14.13
N GLU A 120 -16.07 1.43 14.63
CA GLU A 120 -15.53 2.50 13.77
C GLU A 120 -14.09 2.13 13.39
N ASN A 121 -13.80 1.99 12.10
CA ASN A 121 -12.47 1.74 11.58
C ASN A 121 -11.96 2.93 10.75
N LEU A 122 -10.72 3.35 11.01
CA LEU A 122 -10.02 4.42 10.31
C LEU A 122 -8.55 4.06 10.13
N PHE A 123 -8.09 4.11 8.88
CA PHE A 123 -6.68 3.95 8.51
C PHE A 123 -6.18 5.18 7.77
N VAL A 124 -4.98 5.67 8.11
CA VAL A 124 -4.36 6.83 7.46
C VAL A 124 -3.03 6.42 6.82
N ALA A 125 -2.96 6.54 5.49
CA ALA A 125 -1.78 6.20 4.70
C ALA A 125 -1.13 7.47 4.12
N PRO A 126 0.11 7.81 4.53
CA PRO A 126 0.89 8.80 3.81
C PRO A 126 1.31 8.22 2.45
N VAL A 127 1.41 9.02 1.41
CA VAL A 127 1.79 8.59 0.05
C VAL A 127 2.78 9.59 -0.52
N TYR A 128 3.92 9.12 -1.01
CA TYR A 128 4.92 9.97 -1.65
C TYR A 128 4.79 9.95 -3.17
N ASP A 129 4.56 11.11 -3.76
CA ASP A 129 4.65 11.33 -5.21
C ASP A 129 6.08 11.79 -5.54
N ALA A 130 6.90 10.85 -6.01
CA ALA A 130 8.30 11.11 -6.37
C ALA A 130 8.45 12.10 -7.54
N ASP A 131 7.49 12.15 -8.48
CA ASP A 131 7.51 13.07 -9.61
C ASP A 131 7.22 14.50 -9.17
N ALA A 132 6.29 14.67 -8.23
CA ALA A 132 5.94 15.97 -7.64
C ALA A 132 6.88 16.39 -6.49
N GLY A 133 7.58 15.45 -5.87
CA GLY A 133 8.39 15.67 -4.67
C GLY A 133 7.53 16.04 -3.45
N ASN A 134 6.31 15.52 -3.38
CA ASN A 134 5.31 15.90 -2.38
C ASN A 134 4.62 14.66 -1.79
N TRP A 135 4.16 14.82 -0.55
CA TRP A 135 3.34 13.89 0.19
C TRP A 135 1.87 14.25 0.06
N THR A 136 1.06 13.23 -0.15
CA THR A 136 -0.38 13.25 0.07
C THR A 136 -0.72 12.31 1.23
N ILE A 137 -1.86 12.54 1.87
CA ILE A 137 -2.36 11.66 2.92
C ILE A 137 -3.72 11.16 2.48
N ASN A 138 -3.87 9.84 2.42
CA ASN A 138 -5.15 9.19 2.20
C ASN A 138 -5.67 8.69 3.54
N ALA A 139 -6.88 9.09 3.91
CA ALA A 139 -7.62 8.54 5.03
C ALA A 139 -8.72 7.63 4.50
N TYR A 140 -8.78 6.41 5.00
CA TYR A 140 -9.77 5.40 4.67
C TYR A 140 -10.60 5.11 5.90
N ALA A 141 -11.91 5.15 5.76
CA ALA A 141 -12.86 4.90 6.84
C ALA A 141 -13.93 3.93 6.39
N ASP A 142 -14.47 3.14 7.30
CA ASP A 142 -15.69 2.39 7.04
C ASP A 142 -16.94 3.26 7.16
N GLU A 143 -18.09 2.68 6.79
CA GLU A 143 -19.40 3.32 6.86
C GLU A 143 -19.76 3.71 8.30
N ILE A 144 -19.37 2.91 9.31
CA ILE A 144 -19.68 3.20 10.71
C ILE A 144 -18.97 4.48 11.18
N TYR A 145 -17.68 4.63 10.93
CA TYR A 145 -16.94 5.86 11.24
C TYR A 145 -17.52 7.06 10.48
N TYR A 146 -17.83 6.86 9.20
CA TYR A 146 -18.43 7.91 8.37
C TYR A 146 -19.81 8.36 8.89
N GLU A 147 -20.68 7.44 9.29
CA GLU A 147 -22.04 7.78 9.72
C GLU A 147 -22.15 8.22 11.18
N THR A 148 -21.19 7.87 12.04
CA THR A 148 -21.28 8.13 13.49
C THR A 148 -21.26 9.63 13.82
N ARG A 149 -20.65 10.47 12.96
CA ARG A 149 -20.62 11.92 13.11
C ARG A 149 -20.88 12.61 11.79
N GLU A 150 -21.50 13.79 11.85
CA GLU A 150 -21.74 14.62 10.65
C GLU A 150 -20.48 15.37 10.19
N ASN A 151 -19.51 15.57 11.08
CA ASN A 151 -18.29 16.34 10.80
C ASN A 151 -17.09 15.40 10.76
N HIS A 152 -16.27 15.52 9.72
CA HIS A 152 -14.95 14.88 9.66
C HIS A 152 -13.93 15.91 9.21
N GLN A 153 -12.83 15.98 9.92
CA GLN A 153 -11.79 16.97 9.67
C GLN A 153 -10.44 16.29 9.50
N ILE A 154 -9.62 16.87 8.63
CA ILE A 154 -8.19 16.59 8.55
C ILE A 154 -7.46 17.85 9.00
N HIS A 155 -6.72 17.71 10.08
CA HIS A 155 -5.92 18.76 10.68
C HIS A 155 -4.46 18.56 10.29
N LEU A 156 -3.83 19.58 9.72
CA LEU A 156 -2.41 19.58 9.38
C LEU A 156 -1.71 20.65 10.20
N GLY A 157 -0.72 20.27 11.02
CA GLY A 157 -0.12 21.28 11.87
C GLY A 157 0.75 20.79 13.00
N LYS A 158 1.04 21.71 13.90
CA LYS A 158 1.78 21.46 15.15
C LYS A 158 0.79 21.36 16.29
N PHE A 159 0.60 20.16 16.80
CA PHE A 159 -0.35 19.88 17.89
C PHE A 159 0.33 19.88 19.27
N MET A 160 1.66 19.71 19.29
CA MET A 160 2.47 19.72 20.51
C MET A 160 2.88 21.16 20.86
N GLY A 161 2.93 21.48 22.15
CA GLY A 161 3.27 22.83 22.63
C GLY A 161 2.12 23.56 23.33
N ALA A 162 2.34 24.84 23.66
CA ALA A 162 1.28 25.68 24.22
C ALA A 162 0.21 25.94 23.16
N VAL A 163 -1.07 25.98 23.56
CA VAL A 163 -2.22 26.16 22.63
C VAL A 163 -2.03 27.39 21.73
N ASP A 164 -1.48 28.49 22.27
CA ASP A 164 -1.24 29.72 21.53
C ASP A 164 -0.12 29.63 20.48
N ASP A 165 0.72 28.58 20.54
CA ASP A 165 1.83 28.33 19.61
C ASP A 165 1.46 27.28 18.54
N ARG A 166 0.26 26.69 18.61
CA ARG A 166 -0.21 25.69 17.64
C ARG A 166 -0.56 26.36 16.31
N GLU A 167 0.11 25.93 15.25
CA GLU A 167 -0.22 26.29 13.87
C GLU A 167 -0.97 25.09 13.27
N ILE A 168 -2.30 25.11 13.32
CA ILE A 168 -3.15 24.04 12.79
C ILE A 168 -4.00 24.58 11.65
N GLU A 169 -3.89 23.92 10.50
CA GLU A 169 -4.75 24.08 9.35
C GLU A 169 -5.85 23.03 9.42
N GLU A 170 -7.11 23.47 9.51
CA GLU A 170 -8.28 22.59 9.51
C GLU A 170 -8.84 22.49 8.09
N HIS A 171 -9.04 21.25 7.64
CA HIS A 171 -9.62 20.92 6.34
C HIS A 171 -10.81 20.01 6.54
N ASP A 172 -11.93 20.32 5.88
CA ASP A 172 -13.02 19.36 5.74
C ASP A 172 -12.48 18.11 5.03
N ALA A 173 -12.64 16.94 5.64
CA ALA A 173 -12.10 15.70 5.10
C ALA A 173 -12.75 15.35 3.74
N GLY A 174 -14.01 15.73 3.54
CA GLY A 174 -14.71 15.52 2.27
C GLY A 174 -14.76 14.05 1.85
N PHE A 175 -14.94 13.12 2.79
CA PHE A 175 -15.00 11.69 2.52
C PHE A 175 -15.98 11.37 1.39
N THR A 176 -15.51 10.61 0.41
CA THR A 176 -16.32 10.08 -0.69
C THR A 176 -16.29 8.56 -0.68
N GLU A 177 -17.42 7.94 -0.99
CA GLU A 177 -17.49 6.48 -1.15
C GLU A 177 -16.48 6.04 -2.21
N HIS A 178 -15.57 5.17 -1.78
CA HIS A 178 -14.48 4.64 -2.59
C HIS A 178 -14.82 3.25 -3.10
N HIS A 179 -15.32 2.35 -2.21
CA HIS A 179 -15.74 1.00 -2.57
C HIS A 179 -16.50 0.30 -1.43
N ASP A 180 -17.67 -0.28 -1.68
CA ASP A 180 -18.39 -1.20 -0.78
C ASP A 180 -18.44 -0.78 0.71
N GLY A 181 -18.81 0.49 0.96
CA GLY A 181 -18.90 1.05 2.32
C GLY A 181 -17.57 1.55 2.89
N ILE A 182 -16.48 1.47 2.12
CA ILE A 182 -15.22 2.16 2.40
C ILE A 182 -15.27 3.54 1.78
N TYR A 183 -14.97 4.55 2.59
CA TYR A 183 -14.88 5.95 2.22
C TYR A 183 -13.43 6.40 2.24
N ARG A 184 -13.06 7.27 1.29
CA ARG A 184 -11.72 7.84 1.22
C ARG A 184 -11.75 9.36 1.20
N ALA A 185 -10.84 9.95 1.95
CA ALA A 185 -10.50 11.37 1.91
C ALA A 185 -9.01 11.52 1.57
N THR A 186 -8.66 12.60 0.87
CA THR A 186 -7.27 12.89 0.50
C THR A 186 -6.94 14.34 0.79
N VAL A 187 -5.78 14.59 1.39
CA VAL A 187 -5.24 15.94 1.57
C VAL A 187 -3.78 16.01 1.10
N GLU A 188 -3.41 17.16 0.52
CA GLU A 188 -2.00 17.45 0.23
C GLU A 188 -1.27 17.80 1.53
N PHE A 189 -0.29 16.98 1.91
CA PHE A 189 0.62 17.30 3.01
C PHE A 189 1.70 18.26 2.55
N GLY A 190 2.19 18.12 1.32
CA GLY A 190 3.22 18.97 0.73
C GLY A 190 4.61 18.33 0.78
N PRO A 191 5.71 19.11 0.77
CA PRO A 191 7.05 18.55 0.62
C PRO A 191 7.43 17.66 1.81
N THR A 192 8.47 16.86 1.62
CA THR A 192 9.08 16.05 2.69
C THR A 192 9.27 16.86 3.97
N PRO A 193 8.72 16.38 5.11
CA PRO A 193 8.91 17.01 6.41
C PRO A 193 10.40 17.31 6.67
N GLY A 194 10.67 18.43 7.34
CA GLY A 194 12.01 18.73 7.82
C GLY A 194 12.28 18.07 9.17
N ASP A 195 13.55 17.81 9.49
CA ASP A 195 13.98 17.49 10.84
C ASP A 195 13.67 18.68 11.78
N SER A 196 12.73 18.46 12.69
CA SER A 196 12.21 19.46 13.62
C SER A 196 11.83 18.79 14.92
N GLU A 197 12.12 19.45 16.03
CA GLU A 197 11.61 19.03 17.35
C GLU A 197 10.08 19.14 17.46
N ASP A 198 9.44 19.81 16.49
CA ASP A 198 8.00 20.01 16.40
C ASP A 198 7.56 19.87 14.93
N PRO A 199 7.57 18.62 14.40
CA PRO A 199 7.24 18.38 13.00
C PRO A 199 5.76 18.69 12.75
N ARG A 200 5.44 19.04 11.51
CA ARG A 200 4.05 19.11 11.05
C ARG A 200 3.50 17.69 11.05
N MET A 201 2.40 17.48 11.74
CA MET A 201 1.69 16.21 11.86
C MET A 201 0.38 16.25 11.08
N VAL A 202 -0.20 15.08 10.89
CA VAL A 202 -1.56 14.90 10.40
C VAL A 202 -2.41 14.35 11.53
N HIS A 203 -3.61 14.89 11.69
CA HIS A 203 -4.62 14.33 12.57
C HIS A 203 -5.95 14.29 11.83
N VAL A 204 -6.54 13.11 11.70
CA VAL A 204 -7.85 12.89 11.09
C VAL A 204 -8.81 12.56 12.21
N SER A 205 -9.91 13.29 12.33
CA SER A 205 -10.91 13.02 13.36
C SER A 205 -12.34 13.30 12.93
N ASN A 206 -13.28 12.72 13.65
CA ASN A 206 -14.72 12.85 13.43
C ASN A 206 -15.32 14.09 14.16
N MET A 207 -14.51 15.12 14.38
CA MET A 207 -14.91 16.38 15.01
C MET A 207 -13.97 17.53 14.65
N THR A 208 -14.45 18.75 14.87
CA THR A 208 -13.63 19.99 14.79
C THR A 208 -12.76 20.16 16.05
N ILE A 209 -11.75 21.03 15.97
CA ILE A 209 -10.92 21.36 17.16
C ILE A 209 -11.76 21.95 18.28
N GLU A 210 -12.72 22.83 17.95
CA GLU A 210 -13.62 23.44 18.93
C GLU A 210 -14.48 22.38 19.66
N GLU A 211 -14.89 21.34 18.94
CA GLU A 211 -15.64 20.22 19.49
C GLU A 211 -14.77 19.31 20.36
N ALA A 212 -13.51 19.08 19.98
CA ALA A 212 -12.53 18.30 20.75
C ALA A 212 -12.15 18.97 22.07
N ASP A 213 -12.08 20.31 22.10
CA ASP A 213 -11.82 21.09 23.32
C ASP A 213 -13.07 21.21 24.23
N SER A 214 -14.22 20.69 23.80
CA SER A 214 -15.49 20.76 24.52
C SER A 214 -15.80 19.47 25.29
N ASP A 215 -16.05 19.60 26.59
CA ASP A 215 -16.50 18.49 27.45
C ASP A 215 -17.89 17.91 27.06
N GLU A 216 -18.62 18.57 26.15
CA GLU A 216 -20.01 18.21 25.79
C GLU A 216 -20.12 17.29 24.56
N THR A 217 -19.07 17.17 23.74
CA THR A 217 -19.14 16.52 22.42
C THR A 217 -18.90 15.00 22.47
N GLY A 218 -18.49 14.47 23.63
CA GLY A 218 -18.11 13.06 23.78
C GLY A 218 -16.70 12.75 23.25
N PRO A 219 -16.27 11.48 23.29
CA PRO A 219 -14.92 11.11 22.93
C PRO A 219 -14.63 11.32 21.44
N GLU A 220 -13.40 11.70 21.14
CA GLU A 220 -12.84 11.78 19.80
C GLU A 220 -12.53 10.39 19.27
N VAL A 221 -12.80 10.18 17.98
CA VAL A 221 -12.34 9.01 17.23
C VAL A 221 -11.56 9.52 16.03
N GLY A 222 -10.35 9.00 15.87
CA GLY A 222 -9.43 9.54 14.88
C GLY A 222 -8.12 8.79 14.79
N GLY A 223 -7.27 9.25 13.89
CA GLY A 223 -5.93 8.72 13.65
C GLY A 223 -4.95 9.86 13.47
N PHE A 224 -3.71 9.69 13.92
CA PHE A 224 -2.66 10.68 13.71
C PHE A 224 -1.43 10.05 13.06
N LEU A 225 -0.74 10.86 12.27
CA LEU A 225 0.54 10.56 11.65
C LEU A 225 1.56 11.59 12.07
N ASN A 226 2.65 11.13 12.68
CA ASN A 226 3.78 11.97 13.05
C ASN A 226 5.04 11.57 12.27
N PRO A 227 5.54 12.41 11.36
CA PRO A 227 6.73 12.09 10.60
C PRO A 227 8.01 12.27 11.42
N ASN A 228 8.88 11.28 11.35
CA ASN A 228 10.23 11.31 11.87
C ASN A 228 11.21 11.10 10.71
N VAL A 229 12.02 12.12 10.41
CA VAL A 229 13.03 12.04 9.35
C VAL A 229 14.28 11.39 9.92
N ILE A 230 14.57 10.17 9.49
CA ILE A 230 15.69 9.38 10.00
C ILE A 230 16.99 9.76 9.30
N ASP A 231 16.92 10.03 8.00
CA ASP A 231 18.10 10.40 7.21
C ASP A 231 17.76 11.42 6.12
N ARG A 232 18.47 12.56 6.11
CA ARG A 232 18.30 13.64 5.12
C ARG A 232 19.24 13.54 3.94
N ASP A 233 20.36 12.83 4.11
CA ASP A 233 21.31 12.55 3.07
C ASP A 233 21.09 11.08 2.73
N PRO A 234 20.17 10.74 1.81
CA PRO A 234 19.92 9.35 1.47
C PRO A 234 21.23 8.61 1.28
N PRO A 235 21.31 7.34 1.73
CA PRO A 235 22.35 6.48 1.22
C PRO A 235 22.25 6.52 -0.31
N GLU A 236 23.38 6.66 -1.00
CA GLU A 236 23.41 6.62 -2.47
C GLU A 236 22.90 5.23 -2.92
N VAL A 237 21.61 5.14 -3.22
CA VAL A 237 20.97 3.90 -3.66
C VAL A 237 21.39 3.65 -5.11
N PRO A 238 21.92 2.46 -5.44
CA PRO A 238 22.30 2.12 -6.80
C PRO A 238 21.12 2.26 -7.76
N SER A 239 21.34 2.92 -8.90
CA SER A 239 20.32 2.99 -9.94
C SER A 239 20.34 1.71 -10.76
N VAL A 240 19.40 0.80 -10.45
CA VAL A 240 19.28 -0.52 -11.10
C VAL A 240 17.83 -0.85 -11.41
N GLU A 241 17.63 -1.74 -12.38
CA GLU A 241 16.32 -2.27 -12.72
C GLU A 241 16.37 -3.80 -12.69
N PHE A 242 15.44 -4.41 -11.96
CA PHE A 242 15.26 -5.86 -11.93
C PHE A 242 13.97 -6.26 -12.64
N SER A 243 14.02 -7.36 -13.40
CA SER A 243 12.83 -8.06 -13.88
C SER A 243 12.63 -9.34 -13.08
N PHE A 244 11.36 -9.74 -12.97
CA PHE A 244 10.94 -10.92 -12.24
C PHE A 244 10.06 -11.77 -13.16
N GLU A 245 10.48 -13.00 -13.41
CA GLU A 245 9.75 -13.96 -14.24
C GLU A 245 9.31 -15.15 -13.38
N TYR A 246 8.01 -15.29 -13.17
CA TYR A 246 7.44 -16.42 -12.43
C TYR A 246 7.17 -17.62 -13.36
N ASP A 247 7.71 -18.78 -13.01
CA ASP A 247 7.43 -20.08 -13.61
C ASP A 247 6.53 -20.87 -12.65
N ASP A 248 5.23 -20.85 -12.93
CA ASP A 248 4.18 -21.53 -12.18
C ASP A 248 4.40 -23.04 -12.10
N ALA A 249 4.76 -23.68 -13.22
CA ALA A 249 4.94 -25.13 -13.28
C ALA A 249 6.12 -25.59 -12.41
N ALA A 250 7.13 -24.73 -12.25
CA ALA A 250 8.30 -25.01 -11.42
C ALA A 250 8.22 -24.38 -10.01
N GLN A 251 7.21 -23.55 -9.74
CA GLN A 251 7.07 -22.75 -8.52
C GLN A 251 8.35 -21.96 -8.21
N ARG A 252 8.80 -21.16 -9.18
CA ARG A 252 10.07 -20.42 -9.13
C ARG A 252 9.93 -19.02 -9.70
N VAL A 253 10.67 -18.08 -9.13
CA VAL A 253 10.89 -16.77 -9.74
C VAL A 253 12.33 -16.67 -10.21
N THR A 254 12.52 -16.22 -11.45
CA THR A 254 13.82 -15.79 -11.95
C THR A 254 13.90 -14.27 -11.88
N ILE A 255 14.84 -13.79 -11.07
CA ILE A 255 15.19 -12.39 -10.93
C ILE A 255 16.33 -12.12 -11.92
N THR A 256 16.16 -11.16 -12.82
CA THR A 256 17.21 -10.72 -13.75
C THR A 256 17.58 -9.28 -13.47
N HIS A 257 18.87 -8.99 -13.35
CA HIS A 257 19.38 -7.62 -13.34
C HIS A 257 19.30 -7.07 -14.78
N GLU A 258 18.30 -6.27 -15.11
CA GLU A 258 18.07 -5.81 -16.50
C GLU A 258 19.03 -4.69 -16.91
N SER A 259 19.20 -3.69 -16.05
CA SER A 259 19.98 -2.50 -16.36
C SER A 259 20.49 -1.79 -15.10
N GLY A 260 21.40 -0.84 -15.29
CA GLY A 260 21.94 -0.02 -14.21
C GLY A 260 23.36 -0.36 -13.78
N GLU A 261 23.68 0.05 -12.56
CA GLU A 261 24.99 -0.14 -11.92
C GLU A 261 25.26 -1.61 -11.57
N THR A 262 26.54 -1.98 -11.43
CA THR A 262 26.91 -3.31 -10.91
C THR A 262 26.85 -3.28 -9.39
N LEU A 263 26.21 -4.29 -8.81
CA LEU A 263 26.05 -4.44 -7.36
C LEU A 263 27.02 -5.48 -6.80
N ASP A 264 27.31 -5.38 -5.51
CA ASP A 264 27.94 -6.48 -4.77
C ASP A 264 26.84 -7.38 -4.17
N GLY A 265 26.87 -8.66 -4.53
CA GLY A 265 25.93 -9.67 -4.04
C GLY A 265 25.97 -9.84 -2.52
N GLU A 266 27.10 -9.55 -1.87
CA GLU A 266 27.18 -9.56 -0.40
C GLU A 266 26.41 -8.39 0.25
N SER A 267 26.13 -7.33 -0.51
CA SER A 267 25.32 -6.18 -0.10
C SER A 267 23.88 -6.28 -0.59
N THR A 268 23.46 -7.41 -1.18
CA THR A 268 22.08 -7.62 -1.65
C THR A 268 21.46 -8.84 -1.01
N TRP A 269 20.16 -8.77 -0.79
CA TRP A 269 19.40 -9.82 -0.14
C TRP A 269 18.10 -10.02 -0.88
N THR A 270 17.77 -11.27 -1.13
CA THR A 270 16.50 -11.70 -1.67
C THR A 270 15.66 -12.23 -0.52
N VAL A 271 14.46 -11.69 -0.37
CA VAL A 271 13.57 -11.89 0.77
C VAL A 271 12.20 -12.33 0.26
N LEU A 272 11.57 -13.33 0.88
CA LEU A 272 10.22 -13.80 0.56
C LEU A 272 9.38 -13.73 1.84
N GLY A 273 8.27 -12.99 1.82
CA GLY A 273 7.38 -12.88 3.00
C GLY A 273 8.09 -12.31 4.24
N GLY A 274 9.13 -11.49 4.05
CA GLY A 274 9.93 -10.92 5.14
C GLY A 274 11.17 -11.74 5.55
N ASP A 275 11.29 -12.99 5.13
CA ASP A 275 12.42 -13.86 5.46
C ASP A 275 13.44 -13.99 4.31
N PRO A 276 14.76 -14.01 4.58
CA PRO A 276 15.77 -14.25 3.55
C PRO A 276 15.59 -15.61 2.89
N THR A 277 15.64 -15.65 1.56
CA THR A 277 15.51 -16.90 0.82
C THR A 277 16.83 -17.70 0.84
N ASP A 278 16.74 -19.01 0.57
CA ASP A 278 17.91 -19.90 0.45
C ASP A 278 18.84 -19.53 -0.73
N LYS A 279 18.35 -18.71 -1.66
CA LYS A 279 19.07 -18.31 -2.87
C LYS A 279 19.35 -16.82 -2.83
N GLN A 280 20.63 -16.50 -2.89
CA GLN A 280 21.14 -15.14 -2.89
C GLN A 280 22.05 -14.97 -4.10
N PHE A 281 22.09 -13.77 -4.65
CA PHE A 281 23.17 -13.40 -5.54
C PHE A 281 24.50 -13.48 -4.78
N SER A 282 25.59 -13.71 -5.49
CA SER A 282 26.92 -13.83 -4.88
C SER A 282 27.97 -13.23 -5.78
N GLY A 283 28.92 -12.47 -5.22
CA GLY A 283 29.89 -11.72 -6.00
C GLY A 283 29.24 -10.56 -6.76
N GLU A 284 29.90 -10.05 -7.80
CA GLU A 284 29.36 -8.95 -8.60
C GLU A 284 28.08 -9.36 -9.35
N ILE A 285 27.06 -8.50 -9.31
CA ILE A 285 25.80 -8.62 -10.05
C ILE A 285 25.79 -7.52 -11.10
N ALA A 286 25.80 -7.89 -12.38
CA ALA A 286 25.78 -6.96 -13.50
C ALA A 286 24.54 -7.19 -14.39
N PRO A 287 24.21 -6.24 -15.29
CA PRO A 287 23.16 -6.43 -16.27
C PRO A 287 23.29 -7.74 -17.06
N GLY A 288 22.22 -8.54 -17.03
CA GLY A 288 22.11 -9.88 -17.60
C GLY A 288 22.32 -11.02 -16.62
N ASP A 289 22.77 -10.75 -15.39
CA ASP A 289 22.89 -11.78 -14.35
C ASP A 289 21.52 -12.17 -13.80
N GLN A 290 21.39 -13.45 -13.44
CA GLN A 290 20.13 -14.05 -13.04
C GLN A 290 20.26 -14.87 -11.76
N LEU A 291 19.20 -14.81 -10.95
CA LEU A 291 19.01 -15.64 -9.77
C LEU A 291 17.64 -16.30 -9.84
N THR A 292 17.59 -17.63 -9.73
CA THR A 292 16.32 -18.35 -9.62
C THR A 292 16.07 -18.74 -8.17
N VAL A 293 14.94 -18.31 -7.64
CA VAL A 293 14.47 -18.56 -6.28
C VAL A 293 13.29 -19.53 -6.34
N ALA A 294 13.29 -20.53 -5.45
CA ALA A 294 12.13 -21.39 -5.28
C ALA A 294 11.13 -20.71 -4.34
N VAL A 295 9.86 -20.72 -4.72
CA VAL A 295 8.76 -20.09 -3.97
C VAL A 295 7.68 -21.13 -3.65
N THR A 296 8.09 -22.39 -3.46
CA THR A 296 7.19 -23.53 -3.26
C THR A 296 6.40 -23.47 -1.95
N ASP A 297 6.93 -22.77 -0.97
CA ASP A 297 6.29 -22.59 0.34
C ASP A 297 5.62 -21.21 0.45
N ALA A 298 5.64 -20.41 -0.63
CA ALA A 298 4.97 -19.12 -0.68
C ALA A 298 3.46 -19.31 -0.81
N SER A 299 2.70 -18.48 -0.10
CA SER A 299 1.28 -18.31 -0.36
C SER A 299 1.08 -17.33 -1.52
N PRO A 300 -0.01 -17.44 -2.29
CA PRO A 300 -0.43 -16.35 -3.16
C PRO A 300 -0.51 -15.03 -2.39
N GLY A 301 -0.01 -13.95 -2.99
CA GLY A 301 0.11 -12.65 -2.34
C GLY A 301 1.42 -12.44 -1.57
N ASP A 302 2.21 -13.48 -1.31
CA ASP A 302 3.54 -13.29 -0.72
C ASP A 302 4.43 -12.48 -1.66
N VAL A 303 5.22 -11.57 -1.11
CA VAL A 303 6.13 -10.72 -1.89
C VAL A 303 7.55 -11.27 -1.85
N LEU A 304 8.10 -11.53 -3.03
CA LEU A 304 9.53 -11.73 -3.25
C LEU A 304 10.18 -10.39 -3.59
N MET A 305 11.16 -9.97 -2.80
CA MET A 305 11.84 -8.70 -2.91
C MET A 305 13.36 -8.90 -3.02
N ILE A 306 14.02 -8.05 -3.79
CA ILE A 306 15.46 -7.83 -3.70
C ILE A 306 15.72 -6.50 -3.00
N ALA A 307 16.52 -6.54 -1.94
CA ALA A 307 16.90 -5.39 -1.13
C ALA A 307 18.43 -5.22 -1.14
N TRP A 308 18.89 -4.00 -0.92
CA TRP A 308 20.29 -3.63 -0.84
C TRP A 308 20.62 -2.98 0.48
N THR A 309 21.75 -3.35 1.06
CA THR A 309 22.29 -2.74 2.27
C THR A 309 23.45 -1.85 1.89
N GLY A 310 23.26 -0.55 2.12
CA GLY A 310 24.29 0.44 1.84
C GLY A 310 25.42 0.44 2.87
N PRO A 311 26.54 1.13 2.56
CA PRO A 311 27.64 1.28 3.53
C PRO A 311 27.26 2.15 4.74
N GLU A 312 26.16 2.90 4.65
CA GLU A 312 25.71 3.88 5.64
C GLU A 312 24.52 3.39 6.48
N THR A 313 23.89 2.28 6.10
CA THR A 313 22.71 1.72 6.78
C THR A 313 22.78 0.21 6.85
N ASP A 314 22.41 -0.36 8.00
CA ASP A 314 22.25 -1.81 8.15
C ASP A 314 20.88 -2.29 7.63
N ASP A 315 19.96 -1.36 7.35
CA ASP A 315 18.61 -1.67 6.88
C ASP A 315 18.58 -1.91 5.37
N GLY A 316 17.79 -2.90 4.96
CA GLY A 316 17.61 -3.26 3.55
C GLY A 316 16.71 -2.26 2.82
N ILE A 317 17.23 -1.69 1.73
CA ILE A 317 16.51 -0.79 0.82
C ILE A 317 15.96 -1.61 -0.35
N PRO A 318 14.65 -1.67 -0.57
CA PRO A 318 14.06 -2.38 -1.70
C PRO A 318 14.59 -1.82 -3.04
N LEU A 319 15.11 -2.71 -3.89
CA LEU A 319 15.53 -2.40 -5.27
C LEU A 319 14.53 -2.93 -6.31
N GLY A 320 13.65 -3.84 -5.91
CA GLY A 320 12.57 -4.36 -6.74
C GLY A 320 11.83 -5.49 -6.05
N SER A 321 10.59 -5.75 -6.46
CA SER A 321 9.76 -6.81 -5.91
C SER A 321 8.80 -7.40 -6.94
N VAL A 322 8.29 -8.58 -6.61
CA VAL A 322 7.20 -9.25 -7.30
C VAL A 322 6.33 -9.99 -6.30
N GLU A 323 5.03 -9.93 -6.50
CA GLU A 323 4.06 -10.75 -5.77
C GLU A 323 3.96 -12.14 -6.41
N ILE A 324 3.89 -13.18 -5.57
CA ILE A 324 3.64 -14.54 -6.03
C ILE A 324 2.18 -14.65 -6.45
N PRO A 325 1.89 -14.98 -7.73
CA PRO A 325 0.52 -15.04 -8.22
C PRO A 325 -0.23 -16.23 -7.61
N GLU A 326 -1.57 -16.13 -7.61
CA GLU A 326 -2.50 -17.25 -7.37
C GLU A 326 -2.25 -18.47 -8.27
#